data_AF-A0A2N6E191-F1
#
_entry.id   AF-A0A2N6E191-F1
#
_cell.length_a   1.000
_cell.length_b   1.000
_cell.length_c   1.000
_cell.angle_alpha   90.00
_cell.angle_beta   90.00
_cell.angle_gamma   90.00
#
_symmetry.space_group_name_H-M   'P 1'
#
loop_
_entity.id
_entity.type
_entity.pdbx_description
1 polymer ?
#
loop_
_entity_poly.entity_id
_entity_poly.type
_entity_poly.pdbx_seq_one_letter_code
_entity_poly.pdbx_strand_id
1 'polypeptide(L)'
;MGQAIHSTGIPEIDKQHQALSALIEYYRCASTQLEEHEYLARLTESMETHFTFVASFFEIKFPTEFQKRQREIREWVAVKIEQRNLGMIAQKNLAEELSGILLHNVNTMGTKLRSLES
;
A
#
# COMPACT_ATOMS: atom_id res chain seq x y z
N MET A 1 -22.37 11.39 -4.33
CA MET A 1 -21.18 11.16 -5.18
C MET A 1 -20.13 10.50 -4.31
N GLY A 2 -19.95 9.18 -4.43
CA GLY A 2 -19.01 8.45 -3.58
C GLY A 2 -17.58 8.73 -4.04
N GLN A 3 -16.73 9.25 -3.15
CA GLN A 3 -15.29 9.23 -3.39
C GLN A 3 -14.87 7.79 -3.66
N ALA A 4 -14.25 7.53 -4.81
CA ALA A 4 -13.59 6.25 -5.03
C ALA A 4 -12.58 6.04 -3.90
N ILE A 5 -12.69 4.90 -3.21
CA ILE A 5 -11.98 4.56 -1.97
C ILE A 5 -10.45 4.72 -2.08
N HIS A 6 -9.93 4.77 -3.32
CA HIS A 6 -8.52 4.88 -3.64
C HIS A 6 -8.11 6.13 -4.43
N SER A 7 -8.98 7.14 -4.54
CA SER A 7 -8.71 8.30 -5.40
C SER A 7 -7.98 9.45 -4.72
N THR A 8 -6.83 9.78 -5.29
CA THR A 8 -5.99 10.93 -5.00
C THR A 8 -6.24 12.11 -5.94
N GLY A 9 -6.94 11.89 -7.06
CA GLY A 9 -7.10 12.86 -8.14
C GLY A 9 -6.03 12.75 -9.23
N ILE A 10 -4.99 11.94 -9.01
CA ILE A 10 -3.92 11.70 -9.99
C ILE A 10 -4.12 10.30 -10.59
N PRO A 11 -4.54 10.18 -11.87
CA PRO A 11 -4.96 8.91 -12.45
C PRO A 11 -3.94 7.78 -12.35
N GLU A 12 -2.65 8.10 -12.47
CA GLU A 12 -1.58 7.09 -12.41
C GLU A 12 -1.38 6.53 -11.00
N ILE A 13 -1.49 7.40 -9.98
CA ILE A 13 -1.44 6.98 -8.57
C ILE A 13 -2.67 6.14 -8.22
N ASP A 14 -3.84 6.54 -8.71
CA ASP A 14 -5.10 5.84 -8.46
C ASP A 14 -5.09 4.43 -9.05
N LYS A 15 -4.52 4.25 -10.26
CA LYS A 15 -4.31 2.91 -10.86
C LYS A 15 -3.39 2.04 -10.01
N GLN A 16 -2.30 2.59 -9.49
CA GLN A 16 -1.37 1.84 -8.63
C GLN A 16 -2.04 1.42 -7.31
N HIS A 17 -2.86 2.29 -6.70
CA HIS A 17 -3.65 1.90 -5.53
C HIS A 17 -4.67 0.79 -5.82
N GLN A 18 -5.33 0.84 -6.98
CA GLN A 18 -6.24 -0.24 -7.41
C GLN A 18 -5.49 -1.56 -7.60
N ALA A 19 -4.29 -1.53 -8.21
CA ALA A 19 -3.46 -2.71 -8.38
C ALA A 19 -3.02 -3.31 -7.04
N LEU A 20 -2.59 -2.48 -6.09
CA LEU A 20 -2.25 -2.90 -4.73
C LEU A 20 -3.47 -3.50 -4.01
N SER A 21 -4.63 -2.87 -4.11
CA SER A 21 -5.87 -3.41 -3.52
C SER A 21 -6.24 -4.76 -4.11
N ALA A 22 -6.15 -4.93 -5.43
CA ALA A 22 -6.41 -6.21 -6.09
C ALA A 22 -5.42 -7.30 -5.64
N LEU A 23 -4.13 -6.97 -5.50
CA LEU A 23 -3.12 -7.91 -4.98
C LEU A 23 -3.43 -8.35 -3.55
N ILE A 24 -3.92 -7.46 -2.69
CA ILE A 24 -4.33 -7.80 -1.33
C ILE A 24 -5.54 -8.76 -1.34
N GLU A 25 -6.49 -8.57 -2.25
CA GLU A 25 -7.62 -9.50 -2.40
C GLU A 25 -7.19 -10.87 -2.95
N TYR A 26 -6.25 -10.91 -3.91
CA TYR A 26 -5.68 -12.17 -4.37
C TYR A 26 -4.90 -12.89 -3.24
N TYR A 27 -4.10 -12.13 -2.47
CA TYR A 27 -3.46 -12.64 -1.26
C TYR A 27 -4.49 -13.20 -0.26
N ARG A 28 -5.60 -12.48 0.00
CA ARG A 28 -6.66 -12.92 0.92
C ARG A 28 -7.29 -14.25 0.52
N CYS A 29 -7.38 -14.51 -0.78
CA CYS A 29 -8.00 -15.69 -1.38
C CYS A 29 -7.00 -16.80 -1.76
N ALA A 30 -5.70 -16.61 -1.50
CA ALA A 30 -4.69 -17.61 -1.78
C ALA A 30 -5.05 -18.92 -1.08
N SER A 31 -5.04 -20.02 -1.84
CA SER A 31 -5.49 -21.34 -1.40
C SER A 31 -4.32 -22.23 -0.99
N THR A 32 -3.10 -21.83 -1.35
CA THR A 32 -1.87 -22.54 -1.00
C THR A 32 -0.84 -21.60 -0.38
N GLN A 33 0.07 -22.16 0.41
CA GLN A 33 1.19 -21.42 0.98
C GLN A 33 2.14 -20.88 -0.10
N LEU A 34 2.25 -21.56 -1.25
CA LEU A 34 3.05 -21.08 -2.38
C LEU A 34 2.45 -19.81 -2.98
N GLU A 35 1.16 -19.84 -3.32
CA GLU A 35 0.43 -18.67 -3.81
C GLU A 35 0.50 -17.51 -2.81
N GLU A 36 0.35 -17.81 -1.52
CA GLU A 36 0.44 -16.81 -0.47
C GLU A 36 1.77 -16.05 -0.53
N HIS A 37 2.89 -16.78 -0.58
CA HIS A 37 4.22 -16.17 -0.67
C HIS A 37 4.42 -15.39 -1.98
N GLU A 38 3.95 -15.92 -3.10
CA GLU A 38 4.03 -15.22 -4.39
C GLU A 38 3.27 -13.89 -4.37
N TYR A 39 2.06 -13.86 -3.80
CA TYR A 39 1.30 -12.62 -3.67
C TYR A 39 1.95 -11.64 -2.70
N LEU A 40 2.50 -12.09 -1.57
CA LEU A 40 3.23 -11.21 -0.65
C LEU A 40 4.49 -10.61 -1.27
N ALA A 41 5.23 -11.41 -2.06
CA ALA A 41 6.40 -10.92 -2.78
C ALA A 41 6.01 -9.86 -3.82
N ARG A 42 5.00 -10.14 -4.65
CA ARG A 42 4.47 -9.19 -5.65
C ARG A 42 3.90 -7.93 -5.01
N LEU A 43 3.23 -8.05 -3.86
CA LEU A 43 2.71 -6.91 -3.12
C LEU A 43 3.85 -6.01 -2.66
N THR A 44 4.90 -6.59 -2.07
CA THR A 44 6.08 -5.85 -1.61
C THR A 44 6.78 -5.13 -2.76
N GLU A 45 7.00 -5.81 -3.90
CA GLU A 45 7.58 -5.20 -5.10
C GLU A 45 6.71 -4.06 -5.67
N SER A 46 5.39 -4.27 -5.73
CA SER A 46 4.44 -3.26 -6.21
C SER A 46 4.40 -2.04 -5.29
N MET A 47 4.51 -2.25 -3.97
CA MET A 47 4.59 -1.17 -2.99
C MET A 47 5.87 -0.35 -3.17
N GLU A 48 7.02 -1.00 -3.40
CA GLU A 48 8.28 -0.30 -3.66
C GLU A 48 8.25 0.51 -4.95
N THR A 49 7.67 -0.07 -6.01
CA THR A 49 7.48 0.62 -7.29
C THR A 49 6.60 1.85 -7.11
N HIS A 50 5.49 1.71 -6.38
CA HIS A 50 4.59 2.81 -6.06
C HIS A 50 5.30 3.89 -5.23
N PHE A 51 6.04 3.51 -4.21
CA PHE A 51 6.77 4.46 -3.37
C PHE A 51 7.83 5.24 -4.14
N THR A 52 8.56 4.58 -5.03
CA THR A 52 9.52 5.23 -5.93
C THR A 52 8.81 6.19 -6.88
N PHE A 53 7.72 5.75 -7.51
CA PHE A 53 6.95 6.61 -8.43
C PHE A 53 6.45 7.88 -7.74
N VAL A 54 5.81 7.73 -6.57
CA VAL A 54 5.26 8.86 -5.83
C VAL A 54 6.40 9.78 -5.32
N ALA A 55 7.54 9.22 -4.90
CA ALA A 55 8.71 10.02 -4.51
C ALA A 55 9.23 10.88 -5.67
N SER A 56 9.39 10.30 -6.86
CA SER A 56 9.79 11.03 -8.07
C SER A 56 8.72 12.02 -8.55
N PHE A 57 7.44 11.70 -8.39
CA PHE A 57 6.35 12.58 -8.79
C PHE A 57 6.26 13.82 -7.89
N PHE A 58 6.61 13.70 -6.60
CA PHE A 58 6.53 14.78 -5.60
C PHE A 58 7.88 15.35 -5.15
N GLU A 59 8.93 15.15 -5.96
CA GLU A 59 10.36 15.36 -5.63
C GLU A 59 10.74 16.74 -5.04
N ILE A 60 9.82 17.71 -5.01
CA ILE A 60 10.09 19.09 -4.57
C ILE A 60 9.23 19.52 -3.36
N LYS A 61 8.12 18.84 -3.01
CA LYS A 61 7.13 19.40 -2.08
C LYS A 61 7.09 18.79 -0.67
N PHE A 62 7.47 17.52 -0.48
CA PHE A 62 7.29 16.80 0.82
C PHE A 62 8.41 15.83 1.22
N PRO A 63 9.70 16.17 1.11
CA PRO A 63 10.77 15.17 1.19
C PRO A 63 10.83 14.39 2.52
N THR A 64 10.75 15.05 3.68
CA THR A 64 11.07 14.40 4.97
C THR A 64 9.92 13.59 5.57
N GLU A 65 8.71 14.14 5.62
CA GLU A 65 7.56 13.44 6.21
C GLU A 65 7.09 12.26 5.34
N PHE A 66 7.12 12.45 4.02
CA PHE A 66 6.71 11.42 3.07
C PHE A 66 7.66 10.22 3.09
N GLN A 67 8.98 10.47 3.03
CA GLN A 67 9.98 9.40 3.12
C GLN A 67 9.94 8.67 4.48
N LYS A 68 9.68 9.40 5.57
CA LYS A 68 9.50 8.80 6.90
C LYS A 68 8.30 7.86 6.91
N ARG A 69 7.15 8.31 6.41
CA ARG A 69 5.92 7.51 6.30
C ARG A 69 6.13 6.24 5.45
N GLN A 70 6.78 6.37 4.28
CA GLN A 70 7.09 5.21 3.43
C GLN A 70 7.95 4.19 4.15
N ARG A 71 8.97 4.64 4.89
CA ARG A 71 9.82 3.78 5.70
C ARG A 71 9.04 3.06 6.79
N GLU A 72 8.21 3.78 7.54
CA GLU A 72 7.35 3.20 8.58
C GLU A 72 6.42 2.12 8.01
N ILE A 73 5.83 2.37 6.84
CA ILE A 73 4.98 1.37 6.16
C ILE A 73 5.80 0.14 5.74
N ARG A 74 7.01 0.33 5.18
CA ARG A 74 7.91 -0.78 4.79
C ARG A 74 8.25 -1.67 5.97
N GLU A 75 8.73 -1.05 7.05
CA GLU A 75 9.12 -1.76 8.28
C GLU A 75 7.93 -2.51 8.87
N TRP A 76 6.76 -1.86 8.93
CA TRP A 76 5.54 -2.48 9.42
C TRP A 76 5.10 -3.68 8.55
N VAL A 77 5.11 -3.55 7.22
CA VAL A 77 4.74 -4.66 6.31
C VAL A 77 5.71 -5.82 6.45
N ALA A 78 7.02 -5.56 6.53
CA ALA A 78 8.02 -6.61 6.71
C ALA A 78 7.80 -7.40 8.01
N VAL A 79 7.58 -6.70 9.13
CA VAL A 79 7.28 -7.33 10.43
C VAL A 79 5.99 -8.16 10.36
N LYS A 80 4.96 -7.67 9.68
CA LYS A 80 3.68 -8.38 9.57
C LYS A 80 3.78 -9.62 8.68
N ILE A 81 4.52 -9.57 7.59
CA ILE A 81 4.81 -10.74 6.77
C ILE A 81 5.60 -11.77 7.57
N GLU A 82 6.60 -11.37 8.35
CA GLU A 82 7.34 -12.27 9.23
C GLU A 82 6.41 -12.93 10.27
N GLN A 83 5.55 -12.15 10.94
CA GLN A 83 4.53 -12.68 11.85
C GLN A 83 3.61 -13.69 11.16
N ARG A 84 3.23 -13.46 9.89
CA ARG A 84 2.42 -14.40 9.12
C ARG A 84 3.15 -15.70 8.83
N ASN A 85 4.43 -15.60 8.44
CA ASN A 85 5.29 -16.75 8.15
C ASN A 85 5.54 -17.61 9.40
N LEU A 86 5.60 -16.98 10.58
CA LEU A 86 5.69 -17.65 11.88
C LEU A 86 4.33 -18.18 12.39
N GLY A 87 3.24 -17.97 11.65
CA GLY A 87 1.89 -18.40 12.03
C GLY A 87 1.27 -17.60 13.18
N MET A 88 1.84 -16.44 13.53
CA MET A 88 1.36 -15.58 14.62
C MET A 88 0.09 -14.79 14.24
N ILE A 89 -0.10 -14.55 12.95
CA ILE A 89 -1.29 -13.89 12.40
C ILE A 89 -1.92 -14.73 11.30
N ALA A 90 -3.25 -14.72 11.22
CA ALA A 90 -3.97 -15.38 10.15
C ALA A 90 -3.88 -14.56 8.84
N GLN A 91 -3.89 -15.24 7.69
CA GLN A 91 -3.86 -14.64 6.35
C GLN A 91 -4.94 -13.57 6.16
N LYS A 92 -6.18 -13.86 6.57
CA LYS A 92 -7.29 -12.91 6.45
C LYS A 92 -7.07 -11.64 7.29
N ASN A 93 -6.56 -11.79 8.52
CA ASN A 93 -6.26 -10.66 9.39
C ASN A 93 -5.14 -9.80 8.79
N LEU A 94 -4.08 -10.41 8.24
CA LEU A 94 -3.04 -9.66 7.55
C LEU A 94 -3.60 -8.91 6.33
N ALA A 95 -4.45 -9.56 5.53
CA ALA A 95 -5.07 -8.90 4.37
C ALA A 95 -5.94 -7.69 4.77
N GLU A 96 -6.68 -7.79 5.88
CA GLU A 96 -7.45 -6.67 6.44
C GLU A 96 -6.55 -5.54 6.92
N GLU A 97 -5.47 -5.84 7.65
CA GLU A 97 -4.52 -4.84 8.10
C GLU A 97 -3.80 -4.16 6.92
N LEU A 98 -3.42 -4.91 5.88
CA LEU A 98 -2.84 -4.39 4.64
C LEU A 98 -3.83 -3.48 3.89
N SER A 99 -5.11 -3.85 3.85
CA SER A 99 -6.15 -3.02 3.25
C SER A 99 -6.32 -1.71 4.03
N GLY A 100 -6.29 -1.79 5.37
CA GLY A 100 -6.40 -0.66 6.27
C GLY A 100 -5.25 0.33 6.11
N ILE A 101 -4.00 -0.14 6.07
CA ILE A 101 -2.84 0.74 5.89
C ILE A 101 -2.84 1.39 4.50
N LEU A 102 -3.21 0.65 3.45
CA LEU A 102 -3.33 1.20 2.09
C LEU A 102 -4.35 2.34 2.07
N LEU A 103 -5.56 2.09 2.57
CA LEU A 103 -6.62 3.09 2.64
C LEU A 103 -6.22 4.31 3.47
N HIS A 104 -5.62 4.10 4.64
CA HIS A 104 -5.14 5.18 5.49
C HIS A 104 -4.06 6.01 4.79
N ASN A 105 -3.17 5.37 4.05
CA ASN A 105 -2.12 6.04 3.28
C ASN A 105 -2.70 6.87 2.12
N VAL A 106 -3.64 6.32 1.35
CA VAL A 106 -4.35 7.06 0.29
C VAL A 106 -5.06 8.28 0.88
N ASN A 107 -5.79 8.13 1.97
CA ASN A 107 -6.56 9.24 2.55
C ASN A 107 -5.66 10.33 3.13
N THR A 108 -4.60 9.95 3.85
CA THR A 108 -3.70 10.91 4.49
C THR A 108 -2.86 11.67 3.46
N MET A 109 -2.33 10.97 2.45
CA MET A 109 -1.50 11.59 1.43
C MET A 109 -2.35 12.25 0.34
N GLY A 110 -3.41 11.61 -0.16
CA GLY A 110 -4.32 12.19 -1.15
C GLY A 110 -4.99 13.49 -0.68
N THR A 111 -5.20 13.67 0.63
CA THR A 111 -5.66 14.95 1.18
C THR A 111 -4.55 16.02 1.15
N LYS A 112 -3.31 15.66 1.54
CA LYS A 112 -2.15 16.57 1.44
C LYS A 112 -1.81 16.93 -0.01
N LEU A 113 -2.04 16.02 -0.97
CA LEU A 113 -1.79 16.26 -2.39
C LEU A 113 -2.78 17.24 -3.00
N ARG A 114 -4.08 17.09 -2.72
CA ARG A 114 -5.11 18.02 -3.17
C ARG A 114 -4.89 19.45 -2.67
N SER A 115 -4.38 19.63 -1.45
CA SER A 115 -4.05 20.96 -0.92
C SER A 115 -2.88 21.67 -1.60
N LEU A 116 -2.18 21.02 -2.55
CA LEU A 116 -1.07 21.60 -3.30
C LEU A 116 -1.42 21.98 -4.73
N GLU A 117 -2.62 21.59 -5.19
CA GLU A 117 -3.22 22.00 -6.46
C GLU A 117 -4.09 23.25 -6.30
N SER A 118 -4.39 23.65 -5.06
CA SER A 118 -5.11 24.89 -4.70
C SER A 118 -4.14 26.01 -4.36
#